data_AF-A0A7R9LBJ7-F1
#
_entry.id   AF-A0A7R9LBJ7-F1
#
_cell.length_a   1.000
_cell.length_b   1.000
_cell.length_c   1.000
_cell.angle_alpha   90.00
_cell.angle_beta   90.00
_cell.angle_gamma   90.00
#
_symmetry.space_group_name_H-M   'P 1'
#
loop_
_entity.id
_entity.type
_entity.pdbx_description
1 polymer ?
#
loop_
_entity_poly.entity_id
_entity_poly.type
_entity_poly.pdbx_seq_one_letter_code
_entity_poly.pdbx_strand_id
1 'polypeptide(L)'
;MGAIFSGNTPLLQVAEPKLIQQILVKDFHVFVDRNSISLSSKHPIVGKILPELQGEDWKRVRSITTPVFTSGKMRRMYPLVRQSVEEFMNALSEYLKDKHEINVKDMYGCLTMDVIANCAFADAFKVPNNAFVVNGRNVFKIPSRKEL
;
A
#
# COMPACT_ATOMS: atom_id res chain seq x y z
N MET A 1 5.46 -9.79 25.61
CA MET A 1 4.04 -9.59 25.22
C MET A 1 3.47 -8.53 26.14
N GLY A 2 2.70 -7.56 25.62
CA GLY A 2 2.08 -6.51 26.43
C GLY A 2 0.61 -6.36 26.08
N ALA A 3 -0.24 -6.05 27.06
CA ALA A 3 -1.64 -5.71 26.80
C ALA A 3 -1.76 -4.18 26.73
N ILE A 4 -2.43 -3.68 25.70
CA ILE A 4 -2.75 -2.26 25.54
C ILE A 4 -4.24 -2.11 25.27
N PHE A 5 -4.81 -0.94 25.49
CA PHE A 5 -6.21 -0.66 25.18
C PHE A 5 -6.29 0.41 24.08
N SER A 6 -7.15 0.18 23.09
CA SER A 6 -7.57 1.20 22.12
C SER A 6 -9.01 1.58 22.42
N GLY A 7 -9.21 2.65 23.20
CA GLY A 7 -10.51 2.95 23.79
C GLY A 7 -10.95 1.81 24.72
N ASN A 8 -12.13 1.25 24.47
CA ASN A 8 -12.67 0.14 25.26
C ASN A 8 -12.27 -1.24 24.69
N THR A 9 -11.45 -1.28 23.63
CA THR A 9 -11.04 -2.52 22.97
C THR A 9 -9.66 -2.95 23.48
N PRO A 10 -9.53 -4.09 24.18
CA PRO A 10 -8.23 -4.64 24.54
C PRO A 10 -7.49 -5.13 23.30
N LEU A 11 -6.18 -4.89 23.25
CA LEU A 11 -5.29 -5.29 22.16
C LEU A 11 -4.07 -6.00 22.74
N LEU A 12 -3.64 -7.05 22.05
CA LEU A 12 -2.45 -7.83 22.41
C LEU A 12 -1.26 -7.40 21.55
N GLN A 13 -0.25 -6.80 22.18
CA GLN A 13 0.99 -6.43 21.54
C GLN A 13 1.98 -7.60 21.56
N VAL A 14 2.27 -8.11 20.37
CA VAL A 14 3.24 -9.19 20.15
C VAL A 14 4.52 -8.60 19.57
N ALA A 15 5.61 -8.64 20.34
CA ALA A 15 6.91 -8.10 19.94
C ALA A 15 8.01 -9.18 19.87
N GLU A 16 7.69 -10.44 20.21
CA GLU A 16 8.65 -11.53 20.17
C GLU A 16 8.63 -12.23 18.80
N PRO A 17 9.77 -12.32 18.07
CA PRO A 17 9.80 -12.89 16.72
C PRO A 17 9.25 -14.32 16.61
N LYS A 18 9.51 -15.15 17.62
CA LYS A 18 9.00 -16.54 17.67
C LYS A 18 7.47 -16.56 17.69
N LEU A 19 6.86 -15.70 18.49
CA LEU A 19 5.40 -15.57 18.58
C LEU A 19 4.81 -14.95 17.32
N ILE A 20 5.48 -13.94 16.73
CA ILE A 20 5.07 -13.34 15.46
C ILE A 20 5.05 -14.41 14.35
N GLN A 21 6.09 -15.25 14.27
CA GLN A 21 6.15 -16.35 13.32
C GLN A 21 5.04 -17.40 13.59
N GLN A 22 4.80 -17.72 14.86
CA GLN A 22 3.73 -18.63 15.24
C GLN A 22 2.38 -18.12 14.73
N ILE A 23 2.05 -16.85 14.99
CA ILE A 23 0.77 -16.24 14.63
C ILE A 23 0.63 -16.02 13.11
N LEU A 24 1.64 -15.41 12.48
CA LEU A 24 1.53 -14.96 11.08
C LEU A 24 1.84 -16.06 10.05
N VAL A 25 2.43 -17.18 10.46
CA VAL A 25 2.84 -18.27 9.55
C VAL A 25 2.19 -19.60 9.93
N LYS A 26 2.44 -20.10 11.14
CA LYS A 26 1.99 -21.45 11.55
C LYS A 26 0.48 -21.49 11.80
N ASP A 27 0.00 -20.53 12.60
CA ASP A 27 -1.40 -20.43 13.02
C ASP A 27 -2.15 -19.36 12.23
N PHE A 28 -1.66 -18.99 11.04
CA PHE A 28 -2.27 -17.95 10.21
C PHE A 28 -3.76 -18.23 9.92
N HIS A 29 -4.13 -19.50 9.80
CA HIS A 29 -5.51 -19.94 9.58
C HIS A 29 -6.46 -19.65 10.75
N VAL A 30 -5.93 -19.38 11.96
CA VAL A 30 -6.67 -18.92 13.13
C VAL A 30 -6.77 -17.38 13.15
N PHE A 31 -5.71 -16.70 12.71
CA PHE A 31 -5.58 -15.23 12.74
C PHE A 31 -5.70 -14.61 11.34
N VAL A 32 -6.74 -15.00 10.60
CA VAL A 32 -6.94 -14.58 9.19
C VAL A 32 -7.33 -13.10 9.08
N ASP A 33 -8.23 -12.67 9.97
CA ASP A 33 -8.81 -11.33 9.93
C ASP A 33 -7.85 -10.29 10.51
N ARG A 34 -7.80 -9.14 9.84
CA ARG A 34 -6.98 -8.01 10.24
C ARG A 34 -7.82 -6.97 10.98
N ASN A 35 -7.17 -6.23 11.88
CA ASN A 35 -7.76 -5.03 12.44
C ASN A 35 -8.07 -4.06 11.31
N SER A 36 -9.33 -3.61 11.21
CA SER A 36 -9.73 -2.63 10.21
C SER A 36 -8.90 -1.37 10.36
N ILE A 37 -8.39 -0.88 9.24
CA ILE A 37 -7.79 0.44 9.17
C ILE A 37 -8.97 1.41 9.20
N SER A 38 -8.99 2.34 10.17
CA SER A 38 -10.04 3.35 10.39
C SER A 38 -10.35 4.28 9.19
N LEU A 39 -9.79 4.00 8.02
CA LEU A 39 -10.04 4.63 6.72
C LEU A 39 -11.29 4.05 6.03
N SER A 40 -11.76 2.86 6.41
CA SER A 40 -12.91 2.17 5.82
C SER A 40 -14.22 2.98 5.90
N SER A 41 -14.38 3.84 6.90
CA SER A 41 -15.55 4.71 7.08
C SER A 41 -15.61 5.92 6.13
N LYS A 42 -14.52 6.26 5.44
CA LYS A 42 -14.43 7.50 4.64
C LYS A 42 -14.62 7.30 3.14
N HIS A 43 -14.49 6.07 2.62
CA HIS A 43 -14.59 5.84 1.19
C HIS A 43 -15.19 4.46 0.85
N PRO A 44 -16.25 4.38 0.01
CA PRO A 44 -16.98 3.14 -0.26
C PRO A 44 -16.13 2.03 -0.91
N ILE A 45 -14.99 2.40 -1.51
CA ILE A 45 -14.02 1.45 -2.09
C ILE A 45 -13.04 0.91 -1.05
N VAL A 46 -12.66 1.70 -0.03
CA VAL A 46 -11.64 1.29 0.96
C VAL A 46 -12.15 0.15 1.82
N GLY A 47 -13.42 0.16 2.23
CA GLY A 47 -14.00 -1.00 2.94
C GLY A 47 -14.03 -2.31 2.13
N LYS A 48 -13.69 -2.27 0.82
CA LYS A 48 -13.71 -3.43 -0.09
C LYS A 48 -12.33 -3.84 -0.58
N ILE A 49 -11.25 -3.18 -0.16
CA ILE A 49 -9.89 -3.60 -0.53
C ILE A 49 -9.45 -4.79 0.32
N LEU A 50 -8.55 -5.62 -0.23
CA LEU A 50 -8.14 -6.88 0.37
C LEU A 50 -7.70 -6.80 1.85
N PRO A 51 -7.00 -5.75 2.33
CA PRO A 51 -6.66 -5.62 3.75
C PRO A 51 -7.84 -5.42 4.70
N GLU A 52 -8.98 -4.93 4.21
CA GLU A 52 -10.19 -4.65 5.01
C GLU A 52 -11.21 -5.78 4.98
N LEU A 53 -11.16 -6.65 3.97
CA LEU A 53 -12.03 -7.81 3.88
C LEU A 53 -11.71 -8.81 4.99
N GLN A 54 -12.74 -9.51 5.46
CA GLN A 54 -12.64 -10.55 6.50
C GLN A 54 -13.28 -11.86 6.01
N GLY A 55 -12.95 -12.97 6.68
CA GLY A 55 -13.57 -14.27 6.47
C GLY A 55 -13.56 -14.76 5.02
N GLU A 56 -14.71 -15.22 4.53
CA GLU A 56 -14.85 -15.82 3.20
C GLU A 56 -14.65 -14.80 2.05
N ASP A 57 -15.05 -13.54 2.24
CA ASP A 57 -14.83 -12.50 1.23
C ASP A 57 -13.33 -12.23 1.03
N TRP A 58 -12.59 -12.18 2.12
CA TRP A 58 -11.13 -12.07 2.06
C TRP A 58 -10.52 -13.28 1.36
N LYS A 59 -10.94 -14.51 1.72
CA LYS A 59 -10.42 -15.74 1.11
C LYS A 59 -10.69 -15.75 -0.40
N ARG A 60 -11.90 -15.35 -0.81
CA ARG A 60 -12.31 -15.27 -2.21
C ARG A 60 -11.49 -14.25 -2.99
N VAL A 61 -11.35 -13.02 -2.50
CA VAL A 61 -10.57 -12.00 -3.23
C VAL A 61 -9.08 -12.34 -3.24
N ARG A 62 -8.55 -12.91 -2.15
CA ARG A 62 -7.16 -13.38 -2.08
C ARG A 62 -6.87 -14.48 -3.09
N SER A 63 -7.77 -15.46 -3.25
CA SER A 63 -7.56 -16.57 -4.20
C SER A 63 -7.54 -16.09 -5.65
N ILE A 64 -8.31 -15.05 -5.99
CA ILE A 64 -8.33 -14.42 -7.31
C ILE A 64 -7.06 -13.58 -7.57
N THR A 65 -6.58 -12.85 -6.56
CA THR A 65 -5.46 -11.90 -6.72
C THR A 65 -4.09 -12.55 -6.60
N THR A 66 -3.92 -13.56 -5.74
CA THR A 66 -2.63 -14.23 -5.50
C THR A 66 -1.95 -14.74 -6.78
N PRO A 67 -2.65 -15.35 -7.77
CA PRO A 67 -2.03 -15.82 -9.00
C PRO A 67 -1.42 -14.72 -9.87
N VAL A 68 -1.73 -13.45 -9.65
CA VAL A 68 -1.12 -12.31 -10.39
C VAL A 68 0.32 -12.06 -9.92
N PHE A 69 0.64 -12.35 -8.67
CA PHE A 69 1.92 -12.05 -8.04
C PHE A 69 2.91 -13.22 -8.02
N THR A 70 2.76 -14.18 -8.92
CA THR A 70 3.74 -15.28 -9.07
C THR A 70 5.08 -14.76 -9.56
N SER A 71 6.19 -15.42 -9.23
CA SER A 71 7.53 -15.01 -9.65
C SER A 71 7.66 -14.83 -11.17
N GLY A 72 6.99 -15.68 -11.95
CA GLY A 72 6.97 -15.57 -13.42
C GLY A 72 6.26 -14.31 -13.93
N LYS A 73 5.10 -13.96 -13.34
CA LYS A 73 4.38 -12.72 -13.69
C LYS A 73 5.11 -11.48 -13.19
N MET A 74 5.67 -11.52 -11.98
CA MET A 74 6.50 -10.42 -11.44
C MET A 74 7.72 -10.15 -12.33
N ARG A 75 8.37 -11.21 -12.84
CA ARG A 75 9.48 -11.06 -13.80
C ARG A 75 9.03 -10.38 -15.10
N ARG A 76 7.80 -10.60 -15.56
CA ARG A 76 7.24 -9.93 -16.75
C ARG A 76 6.90 -8.46 -16.48
N MET A 77 6.59 -8.07 -15.24
CA MET A 77 6.37 -6.66 -14.87
C MET A 77 7.68 -5.87 -14.75
N TYR A 78 8.81 -6.55 -14.51
CA TYR A 78 10.11 -5.91 -14.27
C TYR A 78 10.53 -4.86 -15.32
N PRO A 79 10.36 -5.06 -16.64
CA PRO A 79 10.68 -4.04 -17.63
C PRO A 79 9.90 -2.73 -17.43
N LEU A 80 8.61 -2.81 -17.05
CA LEU A 80 7.78 -1.65 -16.77
C LEU A 80 8.24 -0.91 -15.52
N VAL A 81 8.58 -1.66 -14.47
CA VAL A 81 9.16 -1.09 -13.24
C VAL A 81 10.46 -0.34 -13.55
N ARG A 82 11.34 -0.98 -14.32
CA ARG A 82 12.63 -0.40 -14.71
C ARG A 82 12.44 0.88 -15.52
N GLN A 83 11.53 0.87 -16.49
CA GLN A 83 11.20 2.05 -17.29
C GLN A 83 10.72 3.21 -16.41
N SER A 84 9.77 2.97 -15.48
CA SER A 84 9.31 4.01 -14.55
C SER A 84 10.45 4.60 -13.71
N VAL A 85 11.40 3.77 -13.28
CA VAL A 85 12.57 4.24 -12.53
C VAL A 85 13.51 5.06 -13.41
N GLU A 86 13.79 4.63 -14.64
CA GLU A 86 14.64 5.39 -15.58
C GLU A 86 14.02 6.75 -15.91
N GLU A 87 12.72 6.81 -16.19
CA GLU A 87 11.99 8.07 -16.42
C GLU A 87 12.01 8.98 -15.19
N PHE A 88 11.82 8.42 -14.00
CA PHE A 88 11.91 9.15 -12.74
C PHE A 88 13.31 9.74 -12.52
N MET A 89 14.37 8.95 -12.75
CA MET A 89 15.75 9.42 -12.59
C MET A 89 16.07 10.57 -13.54
N ASN A 90 15.63 10.48 -14.80
CA ASN A 90 15.80 11.56 -15.78
C ASN A 90 15.06 12.83 -15.33
N ALA A 91 13.80 12.70 -14.91
CA ALA A 91 13.00 13.83 -14.42
C ALA A 91 13.61 14.47 -13.16
N LEU A 92 14.14 13.64 -12.26
CA LEU A 92 14.81 14.11 -11.04
C LEU A 92 16.12 14.84 -11.37
N SER A 93 16.94 14.30 -12.28
CA SER A 93 18.18 14.96 -12.72
C SER A 93 17.91 16.32 -13.36
N GLU A 94 16.86 16.46 -14.16
CA GLU A 94 16.44 17.76 -14.71
C GLU A 94 15.95 18.71 -13.60
N TYR A 95 15.09 18.23 -12.70
CA TYR A 95 14.55 19.05 -11.60
C TYR A 95 15.65 19.59 -10.66
N LEU A 96 16.70 18.79 -10.43
CA LEU A 96 17.83 19.15 -9.57
C LEU A 96 18.78 20.19 -10.18
N LYS A 97 18.66 20.53 -11.48
CA LYS A 97 19.45 21.61 -12.08
C LYS A 97 19.06 22.98 -11.52
N ASP A 98 17.77 23.18 -11.28
CA ASP A 98 17.21 24.48 -10.84
C ASP A 98 16.91 24.52 -9.34
N LYS A 99 16.76 23.36 -8.69
CA LYS A 99 16.40 23.24 -7.28
C LYS A 99 17.34 22.30 -6.53
N HIS A 100 17.83 22.76 -5.40
CA HIS A 100 18.79 22.03 -4.57
C HIS A 100 18.11 21.23 -3.45
N GLU A 101 16.79 21.35 -3.31
CA GLU A 101 16.00 20.68 -2.27
C GLU A 101 14.81 19.94 -2.90
N ILE A 102 14.56 18.73 -2.39
CA ILE A 102 13.47 17.87 -2.83
C ILE A 102 12.69 17.35 -1.63
N ASN A 103 11.36 17.25 -1.79
CA ASN A 103 10.54 16.47 -0.87
C ASN A 103 10.60 15.00 -1.30
N VAL A 104 11.49 14.23 -0.67
CA VAL A 104 11.71 12.81 -0.95
C VAL A 104 10.42 12.00 -0.83
N LYS A 105 9.55 12.30 0.14
CA LYS A 105 8.27 11.60 0.34
C LYS A 105 7.35 11.76 -0.87
N ASP A 106 7.24 12.98 -1.40
CA ASP A 106 6.38 13.25 -2.55
C ASP A 106 6.95 12.62 -3.84
N MET A 107 8.26 12.67 -4.01
CA MET A 107 8.97 12.10 -5.17
C MET A 107 8.83 10.58 -5.24
N TYR A 108 9.16 9.86 -4.17
CA TYR A 108 8.97 8.40 -4.14
C TYR A 108 7.49 8.01 -4.15
N GLY A 109 6.61 8.86 -3.61
CA GLY A 109 5.16 8.70 -3.76
C GLY A 109 4.70 8.74 -5.22
N CYS A 110 5.23 9.66 -6.03
CA CYS A 110 4.97 9.68 -7.47
C CYS A 110 5.52 8.42 -8.16
N LEU A 111 6.79 8.07 -7.90
CA LEU A 111 7.43 6.90 -8.53
C LEU A 111 6.64 5.61 -8.28
N THR A 112 6.26 5.35 -7.03
CA THR A 112 5.51 4.13 -6.69
C THR A 112 4.13 4.10 -7.33
N MET A 113 3.45 5.25 -7.43
CA MET A 113 2.18 5.37 -8.15
C MET A 113 2.35 5.11 -9.66
N ASP A 114 3.38 5.66 -10.29
CA ASP A 114 3.67 5.44 -11.72
C ASP A 114 4.01 3.98 -12.02
N VAL A 115 4.79 3.34 -11.13
CA VAL A 115 5.08 1.90 -11.24
C VAL A 115 3.80 1.07 -11.19
N ILE A 116 2.91 1.36 -10.22
CA ILE A 116 1.61 0.67 -10.10
C ILE A 116 0.76 0.93 -11.33
N ALA A 117 0.71 2.17 -11.82
CA ALA A 117 -0.08 2.57 -12.97
C ALA A 117 0.34 1.83 -14.25
N ASN A 118 1.65 1.82 -14.52
CA ASN A 118 2.20 1.11 -15.67
C ASN A 118 1.97 -0.40 -15.57
N CYS A 119 2.18 -0.99 -14.39
CA CYS A 119 2.04 -2.44 -14.22
C CYS A 119 0.58 -2.91 -14.24
N ALA A 120 -0.35 -2.15 -13.65
CA ALA A 120 -1.74 -2.56 -13.47
C ALA A 120 -2.67 -2.09 -14.59
N PHE A 121 -2.41 -0.90 -15.16
CA PHE A 121 -3.30 -0.25 -16.13
C PHE A 121 -2.65 -0.03 -17.50
N ALA A 122 -1.37 -0.38 -17.67
CA ALA A 122 -0.59 -0.10 -18.88
C ALA A 122 -0.64 1.39 -19.30
N ASP A 123 -0.70 2.28 -18.32
CA ASP A 123 -0.77 3.73 -18.51
C ASP A 123 0.21 4.45 -17.57
N ALA A 124 0.86 5.49 -18.10
CA ALA A 124 1.88 6.28 -17.41
C ALA A 124 1.29 7.62 -16.99
N PHE A 125 0.87 7.72 -15.72
CA PHE A 125 0.31 8.96 -15.17
C PHE A 125 1.40 9.98 -14.80
N LYS A 126 2.11 10.49 -15.82
CA LYS A 126 3.24 11.43 -15.67
C LYS A 126 2.96 12.59 -14.69
N VAL A 127 3.68 12.60 -13.55
CA VAL A 127 4.02 13.72 -12.62
C VAL A 127 2.86 14.61 -12.08
N PRO A 128 3.09 15.34 -10.97
CA PRO A 128 2.48 15.10 -9.66
C PRO A 128 0.99 15.50 -9.52
N ASN A 129 0.35 15.99 -10.58
CA ASN A 129 -1.00 16.55 -10.59
C ASN A 129 -2.01 15.72 -11.39
N ASN A 130 -1.64 14.52 -11.85
CA ASN A 130 -2.61 13.61 -12.44
C ASN A 130 -3.69 13.24 -11.40
N ALA A 131 -4.96 13.23 -11.82
CA ALA A 131 -6.10 12.90 -10.96
C ALA A 131 -5.93 11.55 -10.23
N PHE A 132 -5.29 10.56 -10.85
CA PHE A 132 -4.99 9.27 -10.23
C PHE A 132 -4.04 9.41 -9.02
N VAL A 133 -2.96 10.17 -9.17
CA VAL A 133 -1.97 10.42 -8.10
C VAL A 133 -2.59 11.24 -6.97
N VAL A 134 -3.35 12.28 -7.31
CA VAL A 134 -4.02 13.15 -6.33
C VAL A 134 -5.07 12.36 -5.52
N ASN A 135 -5.93 11.60 -6.20
CA ASN A 135 -6.96 10.79 -5.54
C ASN A 135 -6.33 9.67 -4.71
N GLY A 136 -5.29 8.99 -5.22
CA GLY A 136 -4.55 7.99 -4.47
C GLY A 136 -3.95 8.55 -3.17
N ARG A 137 -3.33 9.73 -3.22
CA ARG A 137 -2.82 10.40 -2.01
C ARG A 137 -3.93 10.71 -1.00
N ASN A 138 -5.10 11.14 -1.46
CA ASN A 138 -6.23 11.46 -0.58
C ASN A 138 -6.78 10.24 0.16
N VAL A 139 -6.74 9.04 -0.45
CA VAL A 139 -7.13 7.78 0.22
C VAL A 139 -6.26 7.49 1.44
N PHE A 140 -4.97 7.81 1.38
CA PHE A 140 -4.00 7.52 2.45
C PHE A 140 -3.70 8.71 3.37
N LYS A 141 -4.43 9.83 3.26
CA LYS A 141 -4.32 10.94 4.21
C LYS A 141 -4.91 10.50 5.55
N ILE A 142 -4.01 10.26 6.52
CA ILE A 142 -4.39 10.03 7.92
C ILE A 142 -4.98 11.35 8.45
N PRO A 143 -6.20 11.37 9.00
CA PRO A 143 -6.78 12.59 9.55
C PRO A 143 -5.88 13.15 10.65
N SER A 144 -5.66 14.46 10.62
CA SER A 144 -4.98 15.12 11.72
C SER A 144 -5.87 15.02 12.97
N ARG A 145 -5.27 14.96 14.16
CA ARG A 145 -5.99 14.90 15.45
C ARG A 145 -7.00 16.06 15.67
N LYS A 146 -6.97 17.09 14.83
CA LYS A 146 -7.93 18.22 14.85
C LYS A 146 -9.23 17.95 14.07
N GLU A 147 -9.34 16.82 13.39
CA GLU A 147 -10.48 16.45 12.53
C GLU A 147 -11.19 15.17 13.00
N LEU A 148 -10.91 14.75 14.25
CA LEU A 148 -11.61 13.71 15.00
C LEU A 148 -12.30 14.36 16.20
#